data_AF-A0A2Z4PWT0-F1
#
_entry.id   AF-A0A2Z4PWT0-F1
#
_cell.length_a   1.000
_cell.length_b   1.000
_cell.length_c   1.000
_cell.angle_alpha   90.00
_cell.angle_beta   90.00
_cell.angle_gamma   90.00
#
_symmetry.space_group_name_H-M   'P 1'
#
loop_
_entity.id
_entity.type
_entity.pdbx_description
1 polymer ?
#
loop_
_entity_poly.entity_id
_entity_poly.type
_entity_poly.pdbx_seq_one_letter_code
_entity_poly.pdbx_strand_id
1 'polypeptide(L)'
;MIGNSGITIGRGLDIGSRTANEVASIFDSAAQYAKPISDALLTWLKEGAGKKKQTAYEYWKTLDTQVPADDQTITRKMQHFLFLEIYDFYVKEAKRLTIKDDVRTAYLGGAVLDWGALPQNVIDVLTDLTYRGDYTGSNDARGNTRKLIVPAVYKDLSEGIFGKTSNLYKVMFRQIEWREIYGVDANRFKRRYEEIK
;
A
#
# COMPACT_ATOMS: atom_id res chain seq x y z
N MET A 1 -16.66 6.47 -9.63
CA MET A 1 -16.92 5.96 -8.27
C MET A 1 -15.95 6.65 -7.33
N ILE A 2 -16.40 7.47 -6.37
CA ILE A 2 -15.50 8.03 -5.35
C ILE A 2 -15.05 6.83 -4.51
N GLY A 3 -13.74 6.53 -4.51
CA GLY A 3 -13.18 5.43 -3.75
C GLY A 3 -13.59 5.49 -2.28
N ASN A 4 -13.61 4.35 -1.59
CA ASN A 4 -13.90 4.30 -0.14
C ASN A 4 -12.82 4.96 0.74
N SER A 5 -11.97 5.81 0.17
CA SER A 5 -10.86 6.48 0.82
C SER A 5 -11.33 7.60 1.77
N GLY A 6 -10.59 7.77 2.86
CA GLY A 6 -10.69 8.92 3.74
C GLY A 6 -9.62 9.96 3.46
N ILE A 7 -9.32 10.78 4.47
CA ILE A 7 -8.14 11.64 4.46
C ILE A 7 -6.89 10.76 4.46
N THR A 8 -5.92 11.07 3.61
CA THR A 8 -4.64 10.36 3.54
C THR A 8 -3.50 11.33 3.79
N ILE A 9 -2.57 10.96 4.67
CA ILE A 9 -1.37 11.76 4.97
C ILE A 9 -0.08 10.97 4.68
N GLY A 10 0.96 11.71 4.30
CA GLY A 10 2.29 11.17 4.06
C GLY A 10 2.32 10.22 2.88
N ARG A 11 2.78 8.99 3.13
CA ARG A 11 2.96 7.97 2.10
C ARG A 11 1.73 7.10 1.82
N GLY A 12 0.62 7.31 2.53
CA GLY A 12 -0.57 6.46 2.37
C GLY A 12 -1.25 6.04 3.67
N LEU A 13 -1.03 6.76 4.78
CA LEU A 13 -1.83 6.53 5.98
C LEU A 13 -3.23 7.13 5.77
N ASP A 14 -4.19 6.29 5.38
CA ASP A 14 -5.61 6.64 5.24
C ASP A 14 -6.32 6.54 6.60
N ILE A 15 -6.87 7.63 7.11
CA ILE A 15 -7.53 7.66 8.42
C ILE A 15 -9.06 7.41 8.36
N GLY A 16 -9.60 7.16 7.17
CA GLY A 16 -11.03 6.97 6.96
C GLY A 16 -11.60 5.70 7.59
N SER A 17 -10.78 4.67 7.82
CA SER A 17 -11.19 3.44 8.53
C SER A 17 -10.61 3.35 9.95
N ARG A 18 -10.14 4.46 10.51
CA ARG A 18 -9.54 4.54 11.84
C ARG A 18 -10.38 5.46 12.74
N THR A 19 -10.34 5.20 14.03
CA THR A 19 -10.88 6.07 15.08
C THR A 19 -9.88 7.16 15.43
N ALA A 20 -10.36 8.24 16.06
CA ALA A 20 -9.48 9.31 16.56
C ALA A 20 -8.38 8.79 17.52
N ASN A 21 -8.70 7.79 18.34
CA ASN A 21 -7.74 7.20 19.28
C ASN A 21 -6.67 6.35 18.58
N GLU A 22 -7.05 5.61 17.54
CA GLU A 22 -6.08 4.88 16.71
C GLU A 22 -5.16 5.85 15.96
N VAL A 23 -5.71 6.94 15.41
CA VAL A 23 -4.90 7.99 14.78
C VAL A 23 -3.89 8.55 15.78
N ALA A 24 -4.32 8.96 16.97
CA ALA A 24 -3.42 9.46 18.00
C ALA A 24 -2.31 8.45 18.35
N SER A 25 -2.69 7.20 18.63
CA SER A 25 -1.74 6.16 19.05
C SER A 25 -0.68 5.85 17.99
N ILE A 26 -1.06 5.86 16.70
CA ILE A 26 -0.13 5.67 15.58
C ILE A 26 0.88 6.82 15.51
N PHE A 27 0.42 8.07 15.67
CA PHE A 27 1.31 9.24 15.64
C PHE A 27 2.21 9.32 16.88
N ASP A 28 1.70 8.97 18.06
CA ASP A 28 2.49 8.92 19.31
C ASP A 28 3.60 7.86 19.21
N SER A 29 3.29 6.69 18.65
CA SER A 29 4.28 5.62 18.43
C SER A 29 5.37 6.07 17.45
N ALA A 30 5.00 6.69 16.33
CA ALA A 30 5.95 7.20 15.35
C ALA A 30 6.78 8.39 15.88
N ALA A 31 6.22 9.20 16.78
CA ALA A 31 6.91 10.34 17.41
C ALA A 31 8.07 9.91 18.33
N GLN A 32 8.11 8.66 18.79
CA GLN A 32 9.26 8.12 19.53
C GLN A 32 10.55 8.13 18.70
N TYR A 33 10.43 8.13 17.36
CA TYR A 33 11.55 8.00 16.45
C TYR A 33 11.70 9.17 15.47
N ALA A 34 10.75 10.10 15.41
CA ALA A 34 10.74 11.22 14.47
C ALA A 34 10.30 12.53 15.13
N LYS A 35 10.59 13.67 14.49
CA LYS A 35 10.01 14.95 14.92
C LYS A 35 8.47 14.79 14.95
N PRO A 36 7.81 15.08 16.08
CA PRO A 36 6.36 14.97 16.18
C PRO A 36 5.64 15.79 15.11
N ILE A 37 4.45 15.33 14.75
CA ILE A 37 3.50 16.11 13.98
C ILE A 37 3.06 17.34 14.81
N SER A 38 2.66 18.43 14.15
CA SER A 38 2.11 19.59 14.84
C SER A 38 0.78 19.24 15.54
N ASP A 39 0.52 19.86 16.69
CA ASP A 39 -0.71 19.63 17.44
C ASP A 39 -1.96 20.02 16.64
N ALA A 40 -1.87 21.10 15.85
CA ALA A 40 -2.94 21.56 14.98
C ALA A 40 -3.30 20.51 13.92
N LEU A 41 -2.28 19.96 13.22
CA LEU A 41 -2.52 18.95 12.20
C LEU A 41 -2.99 17.62 12.83
N LEU A 42 -2.44 17.22 13.97
CA LEU A 42 -2.89 16.00 14.66
C LEU A 42 -4.35 16.11 15.12
N THR A 43 -4.75 17.26 15.66
CA THR A 43 -6.14 17.53 16.06
C THR A 43 -7.07 17.43 14.85
N TRP A 44 -6.71 18.09 13.75
CA TRP A 44 -7.47 18.03 12.50
C TRP A 44 -7.58 16.59 11.95
N LEU A 45 -6.49 15.82 11.97
CA LEU A 45 -6.54 14.41 11.54
C LEU A 45 -7.43 13.57 12.45
N LYS A 46 -7.41 13.77 13.76
CA LYS A 46 -8.28 13.02 14.69
C LYS A 46 -9.76 13.30 14.43
N GLU A 47 -10.13 14.54 14.15
CA GLU A 47 -11.50 14.92 13.79
C GLU A 47 -11.93 14.40 12.40
N GLY A 48 -10.97 14.31 11.48
CA GLY A 48 -11.13 13.71 10.15
C GLY A 48 -11.25 12.18 10.15
N ALA A 49 -10.88 11.52 11.26
CA ALA A 49 -10.90 10.08 11.38
C ALA A 49 -12.32 9.51 11.17
N GLY A 50 -12.41 8.38 10.46
CA GLY A 50 -13.70 7.75 10.12
C GLY A 50 -14.47 8.41 8.97
N LYS A 51 -14.10 9.63 8.54
CA LYS A 51 -14.73 10.29 7.39
C LYS A 51 -14.27 9.61 6.10
N LYS A 52 -15.22 9.33 5.19
CA LYS A 52 -14.96 8.69 3.90
C LYS A 52 -15.66 9.45 2.77
N LYS A 53 -15.19 9.25 1.53
CA LYS A 53 -15.83 9.76 0.31
C LYS A 53 -16.10 11.27 0.38
N GLN A 54 -17.33 11.69 0.09
CA GLN A 54 -17.75 13.09 0.05
C GLN A 54 -17.52 13.80 1.39
N THR A 55 -17.80 13.13 2.52
CA THR A 55 -17.57 13.70 3.85
C THR A 55 -16.09 13.92 4.13
N ALA A 56 -15.21 13.03 3.65
CA ALA A 56 -13.77 13.25 3.74
C ALA A 56 -13.32 14.41 2.83
N TYR A 57 -13.87 14.51 1.63
CA TYR A 57 -13.55 15.61 0.71
C TYR A 57 -14.00 16.98 1.24
N GLU A 58 -15.19 17.05 1.83
CA GLU A 58 -15.68 18.28 2.46
C GLU A 58 -14.85 18.68 3.67
N TYR A 59 -14.45 17.70 4.49
CA TYR A 59 -13.53 17.95 5.60
C TYR A 59 -12.15 18.38 5.13
N TRP A 60 -11.61 17.77 4.06
CA TRP A 60 -10.32 18.14 3.49
C TRP A 60 -10.24 19.63 3.14
N LYS A 61 -11.34 20.23 2.64
CA LYS A 61 -11.40 21.66 2.30
C LYS A 61 -11.26 22.59 3.51
N THR A 62 -11.39 22.08 4.73
CA THR A 62 -11.22 22.89 5.95
C THR A 62 -9.76 22.98 6.41
N LEU A 63 -8.85 22.24 5.78
CA LEU A 63 -7.45 22.16 6.18
C LEU A 63 -6.79 23.54 6.27
N ASP A 64 -6.92 24.36 5.22
CA ASP A 64 -6.26 25.67 5.13
C ASP A 64 -6.78 26.69 6.15
N THR A 65 -8.02 26.52 6.62
CA THR A 65 -8.62 27.42 7.62
C THR A 65 -8.36 26.97 9.05
N GLN A 66 -7.99 25.70 9.27
CA GLN A 66 -7.83 25.11 10.59
C GLN A 66 -6.37 24.79 10.96
N VAL A 67 -5.50 24.59 9.97
CA VAL A 67 -4.10 24.21 10.17
C VAL A 67 -3.19 25.21 9.44
N PRO A 68 -2.28 25.90 10.14
CA PRO A 68 -1.30 26.79 9.52
C PRO A 68 -0.52 26.09 8.40
N ALA A 69 -0.24 26.78 7.30
CA ALA A 69 0.39 26.19 6.12
C ALA A 69 1.71 25.45 6.44
N ASP A 70 2.55 26.02 7.31
CA ASP A 70 3.83 25.43 7.72
C ASP A 70 3.65 24.12 8.55
N ASP A 71 2.48 23.94 9.14
CA ASP A 71 2.12 22.80 9.98
C ASP A 71 1.43 21.66 9.22
N GLN A 72 1.02 21.88 7.96
CA GLN A 72 0.28 20.90 7.16
C GLN A 72 1.13 19.74 6.61
N THR A 73 2.42 19.69 6.92
CA THR A 73 3.34 18.67 6.40
C THR A 73 3.97 17.84 7.50
N ILE A 74 4.30 16.59 7.16
CA ILE A 74 5.06 15.69 8.03
C ILE A 74 6.41 15.35 7.44
N THR A 75 7.41 15.20 8.30
CA THR A 75 8.79 14.88 7.89
C THR A 75 8.87 13.52 7.19
N ARG A 76 9.86 13.33 6.32
CA ARG A 76 10.13 12.01 5.69
C ARG A 76 10.33 10.90 6.72
N LYS A 77 10.97 11.23 7.86
CA LYS A 77 11.20 10.28 8.96
C LYS A 77 9.87 9.87 9.61
N MET A 78 8.98 10.83 9.89
CA MET A 78 7.63 10.55 10.38
C MET A 78 6.85 9.67 9.40
N GLN A 79 6.86 10.00 8.10
CA GLN A 79 6.20 9.17 7.07
C GLN A 79 6.68 7.72 7.07
N HIS A 80 7.98 7.49 7.32
CA HIS A 80 8.54 6.14 7.41
C HIS A 80 8.03 5.38 8.63
N PHE A 81 8.04 5.99 9.81
CA PHE A 81 7.56 5.31 11.03
C PHE A 81 6.05 5.07 11.00
N LEU A 82 5.25 6.00 10.47
CA LEU A 82 3.82 5.77 10.24
C LEU A 82 3.56 4.59 9.30
N PHE A 83 4.43 4.39 8.31
CA PHE A 83 4.34 3.23 7.42
C PHE A 83 4.65 1.93 8.16
N LEU A 84 5.65 1.92 9.06
CA LEU A 84 5.98 0.75 9.87
C LEU A 84 4.82 0.33 10.79
N GLU A 85 4.12 1.29 11.41
CA GLU A 85 2.96 1.01 12.28
C GLU A 85 1.83 0.27 11.56
N ILE A 86 1.70 0.46 10.24
CA ILE A 86 0.65 -0.17 9.43
C ILE A 86 1.19 -1.31 8.56
N TYR A 87 2.49 -1.56 8.57
CA TYR A 87 3.15 -2.52 7.67
C TYR A 87 2.62 -3.94 7.88
N ASP A 88 2.53 -4.38 9.13
CA ASP A 88 2.05 -5.71 9.49
C ASP A 88 0.64 -6.00 8.99
N PHE A 89 -0.22 -4.97 8.96
CA PHE A 89 -1.55 -5.08 8.36
C PHE A 89 -1.45 -5.38 6.87
N TYR A 90 -0.58 -4.66 6.14
CA TYR A 90 -0.39 -4.87 4.71
C TYR A 90 0.31 -6.20 4.39
N VAL A 91 1.22 -6.69 5.24
CA VAL A 91 1.80 -8.04 5.09
C VAL A 91 0.71 -9.11 5.19
N LYS A 92 -0.18 -9.01 6.18
CA LYS A 92 -1.32 -9.92 6.35
C LYS A 92 -2.28 -9.86 5.17
N GLU A 93 -2.54 -8.66 4.67
CA GLU A 93 -3.43 -8.46 3.53
C GLU A 93 -2.82 -8.96 2.22
N ALA A 94 -1.53 -8.72 1.98
CA ALA A 94 -0.78 -9.25 0.84
C ALA A 94 -0.79 -10.78 0.86
N LYS A 95 -0.54 -11.39 2.03
CA LYS A 95 -0.66 -12.84 2.22
C LYS A 95 -2.07 -13.32 1.84
N ARG A 96 -3.09 -12.76 2.47
CA ARG A 96 -4.50 -13.14 2.24
C ARG A 96 -4.88 -13.04 0.77
N LEU A 97 -4.53 -11.94 0.10
CA LEU A 97 -4.85 -11.71 -1.31
C LEU A 97 -4.08 -12.62 -2.28
N THR A 98 -2.90 -13.11 -1.87
CA THR A 98 -2.05 -14.00 -2.66
C THR A 98 -2.49 -15.47 -2.56
N ILE A 99 -2.86 -15.93 -1.36
CA ILE A 99 -3.10 -17.37 -1.11
C ILE A 99 -4.57 -17.74 -0.96
N LYS A 100 -5.51 -16.78 -1.03
CA LYS A 100 -6.95 -17.08 -0.94
C LYS A 100 -7.42 -18.02 -2.05
N ASP A 101 -8.43 -18.82 -1.74
CA ASP A 101 -8.83 -19.97 -2.57
C ASP A 101 -9.25 -19.62 -3.99
N ASP A 102 -9.97 -18.51 -4.19
CA ASP A 102 -10.37 -18.08 -5.53
C ASP A 102 -9.16 -17.70 -6.40
N VAL A 103 -8.13 -17.10 -5.80
CA VAL A 103 -6.87 -16.75 -6.48
C VAL A 103 -6.06 -18.00 -6.80
N ARG A 104 -5.91 -18.92 -5.85
CA ARG A 104 -5.23 -20.21 -6.08
C ARG A 104 -5.91 -21.02 -7.17
N THR A 105 -7.23 -21.12 -7.14
CA THR A 105 -8.00 -21.85 -8.14
C THR A 105 -7.85 -21.22 -9.51
N ALA A 106 -7.99 -19.90 -9.62
CA ALA A 106 -7.95 -19.20 -10.89
C ALA A 106 -6.56 -19.16 -11.54
N TYR A 107 -5.48 -19.04 -10.76
CA TYR A 107 -4.15 -18.74 -11.31
C TYR A 107 -3.13 -19.86 -11.11
N LEU A 108 -3.36 -20.77 -10.17
CA LEU A 108 -2.44 -21.88 -9.85
C LEU A 108 -3.09 -23.26 -10.03
N GLY A 109 -4.30 -23.34 -10.60
CA GLY A 109 -5.01 -24.62 -10.78
C GLY A 109 -5.29 -25.34 -9.46
N GLY A 110 -5.40 -24.59 -8.35
CA GLY A 110 -5.59 -25.14 -7.01
C GLY A 110 -4.31 -25.44 -6.23
N ALA A 111 -3.12 -25.32 -6.85
CA ALA A 111 -1.85 -25.51 -6.15
C ALA A 111 -1.69 -24.52 -4.97
N VAL A 112 -0.94 -24.93 -3.94
CA VAL A 112 -0.70 -24.14 -2.74
C VAL A 112 0.62 -23.39 -2.88
N LEU A 113 0.58 -22.07 -2.72
CA LEU A 113 1.77 -21.24 -2.58
C LEU A 113 2.10 -21.13 -1.09
N ASP A 114 3.24 -21.70 -0.69
CA ASP A 114 3.72 -21.58 0.69
C ASP A 114 4.30 -20.17 0.94
N TRP A 115 3.48 -19.31 1.53
CA TRP A 115 3.88 -17.95 1.89
C TRP A 115 5.09 -17.92 2.85
N GLY A 116 5.22 -18.92 3.74
CA GLY A 116 6.30 -18.97 4.71
C GLY A 116 7.67 -19.27 4.10
N ALA A 117 7.68 -19.86 2.89
CA ALA A 117 8.89 -20.15 2.14
C ALA A 117 9.33 -19.01 1.21
N LEU A 118 8.57 -17.91 1.12
CA LEU A 118 8.94 -16.76 0.29
C LEU A 118 10.10 -15.98 0.92
N PRO A 119 11.10 -15.56 0.12
CA PRO A 119 12.11 -14.61 0.58
C PRO A 119 11.50 -13.28 1.05
N GLN A 120 12.14 -12.66 2.05
CA GLN A 120 11.65 -11.41 2.64
C GLN A 120 11.45 -10.30 1.61
N ASN A 121 12.37 -10.13 0.66
CA ASN A 121 12.25 -9.11 -0.38
C ASN A 121 11.02 -9.33 -1.30
N VAL A 122 10.61 -10.58 -1.54
CA VAL A 122 9.37 -10.88 -2.28
C VAL A 122 8.15 -10.48 -1.46
N ILE A 123 8.15 -10.81 -0.16
CA ILE A 123 7.09 -10.40 0.78
C ILE A 123 6.98 -8.87 0.80
N ASP A 124 8.10 -8.16 0.85
CA ASP A 124 8.13 -6.70 0.90
C ASP A 124 7.57 -6.08 -0.39
N VAL A 125 7.91 -6.62 -1.57
CA VAL A 125 7.35 -6.17 -2.85
C VAL A 125 5.83 -6.40 -2.91
N LEU A 126 5.34 -7.57 -2.52
CA LEU A 126 3.90 -7.86 -2.51
C LEU A 126 3.15 -6.96 -1.52
N THR A 127 3.78 -6.65 -0.40
CA THR A 127 3.26 -5.74 0.62
C THR A 127 3.19 -4.30 0.10
N ASP A 128 4.24 -3.80 -0.55
CA ASP A 128 4.25 -2.47 -1.17
C ASP A 128 3.20 -2.33 -2.28
N LEU A 129 3.05 -3.35 -3.13
CA LEU A 129 2.00 -3.37 -4.16
C LEU A 129 0.61 -3.31 -3.53
N THR A 130 0.39 -4.04 -2.43
CA THR A 130 -0.88 -4.03 -1.70
C THR A 130 -1.12 -2.66 -1.07
N TYR A 131 -0.10 -2.08 -0.44
CA TYR A 131 -0.14 -0.75 0.16
C TYR A 131 -0.51 0.34 -0.85
N ARG A 132 0.12 0.33 -2.03
CA ARG A 132 -0.11 1.33 -3.08
C ARG A 132 -1.44 1.15 -3.83
N GLY A 133 -2.13 0.04 -3.57
CA GLY A 133 -3.35 -0.33 -4.28
C GLY A 133 -3.09 -0.86 -5.70
N ASP A 134 -1.86 -1.28 -5.99
CA ASP A 134 -1.43 -1.84 -7.29
C ASP A 134 -1.61 -3.37 -7.33
N TYR A 135 -1.95 -4.02 -6.21
CA TYR A 135 -2.23 -5.45 -6.12
C TYR A 135 -3.73 -5.78 -6.33
N THR A 136 -4.17 -5.60 -7.57
CA THR A 136 -5.60 -5.60 -7.95
C THR A 136 -6.13 -6.99 -8.29
N GLY A 137 -7.44 -7.16 -8.23
CA GLY A 137 -8.15 -8.42 -8.53
C GLY A 137 -9.07 -8.30 -9.73
N SER A 138 -9.83 -9.36 -10.03
CA SER A 138 -10.72 -9.44 -11.19
C SER A 138 -11.78 -8.34 -11.27
N ASN A 139 -12.19 -7.80 -10.12
CA ASN A 139 -13.27 -6.80 -10.03
C ASN A 139 -12.74 -5.36 -9.99
N ASP A 140 -11.43 -5.14 -10.10
CA ASP A 140 -10.86 -3.79 -10.15
C ASP A 140 -10.96 -3.24 -11.58
N ALA A 141 -11.47 -2.02 -11.72
CA ALA A 141 -11.66 -1.37 -13.00
C ALA A 141 -10.34 -1.12 -13.77
N ARG A 142 -9.21 -1.04 -13.05
CA ARG A 142 -7.88 -0.90 -13.65
C ARG A 142 -7.36 -2.20 -14.25
N GLY A 143 -8.01 -3.33 -13.98
CA GLY A 143 -7.56 -4.65 -14.38
C GLY A 143 -6.95 -5.43 -13.22
N ASN A 144 -6.42 -6.62 -13.52
CA ASN A 144 -6.09 -7.64 -12.52
C ASN A 144 -4.60 -7.98 -12.54
N THR A 145 -3.83 -7.35 -11.65
CA THR A 145 -2.38 -7.56 -11.56
C THR A 145 -2.03 -8.90 -10.92
N ARG A 146 -2.89 -9.44 -10.03
CA ARG A 146 -2.73 -10.77 -9.44
C ARG A 146 -2.62 -11.88 -10.49
N LYS A 147 -3.29 -11.75 -11.64
CA LYS A 147 -3.19 -12.70 -12.76
C LYS A 147 -1.76 -12.84 -13.32
N LEU A 148 -0.94 -11.80 -13.24
CA LEU A 148 0.45 -11.84 -13.68
C LEU A 148 1.40 -12.20 -12.53
N ILE A 149 1.14 -11.65 -11.35
CA ILE A 149 2.04 -11.73 -10.20
C ILE A 149 2.00 -13.12 -9.56
N VAL A 150 0.81 -13.65 -9.26
CA VAL A 150 0.67 -14.88 -8.48
C VAL A 150 1.32 -16.09 -9.18
N PRO A 151 1.10 -16.33 -10.50
CA PRO A 151 1.81 -17.40 -11.20
C PRO A 151 3.32 -17.23 -11.22
N ALA A 152 3.79 -15.99 -11.35
CA ALA A 152 5.23 -15.69 -11.39
C ALA A 152 5.90 -15.99 -10.05
N VAL A 153 5.29 -15.58 -8.94
CA VAL A 153 5.78 -15.88 -7.58
C VAL A 153 5.77 -17.39 -7.32
N TYR A 154 4.68 -18.08 -7.68
CA TYR A 154 4.59 -19.53 -7.50
C TYR A 154 5.68 -20.27 -8.28
N LYS A 155 5.88 -19.88 -9.56
CA LYS A 155 6.91 -20.47 -10.40
C LYS A 155 8.32 -20.24 -9.83
N ASP A 156 8.62 -18.99 -9.44
CA ASP A 156 9.88 -18.63 -8.79
C ASP A 156 10.16 -19.49 -7.56
N LEU A 157 9.14 -19.67 -6.70
CA LEU A 157 9.26 -20.52 -5.51
C LEU A 157 9.50 -22.00 -5.87
N SER A 158 8.74 -22.54 -6.84
CA SER A 158 8.84 -23.94 -7.25
C SER A 158 10.17 -24.29 -7.94
N GLU A 159 10.77 -23.32 -8.62
CA GLU A 159 12.03 -23.48 -9.35
C GLU A 159 13.24 -22.99 -8.54
N GLY A 160 13.02 -22.41 -7.36
CA GLY A 160 14.09 -21.81 -6.54
C GLY A 160 14.78 -20.60 -7.19
N ILE A 161 14.05 -19.83 -8.01
CA ILE A 161 14.62 -18.69 -8.76
C ILE A 161 14.27 -17.38 -8.06
N PHE A 162 15.28 -16.55 -7.79
CA PHE A 162 15.12 -15.26 -7.14
C PHE A 162 15.97 -14.17 -7.79
N GLY A 163 15.73 -12.91 -7.41
CA GLY A 163 16.49 -11.77 -7.93
C GLY A 163 16.17 -11.44 -9.38
N LYS A 164 17.15 -10.91 -10.12
CA LYS A 164 16.94 -10.31 -11.46
C LYS A 164 16.53 -11.29 -12.56
N THR A 165 16.71 -12.59 -12.32
CA THR A 165 16.32 -13.65 -13.26
C THR A 165 14.91 -14.17 -13.00
N SER A 166 14.31 -13.82 -11.87
CA SER A 166 13.01 -14.33 -11.45
C SER A 166 11.88 -13.87 -12.37
N ASN A 167 10.83 -14.68 -12.44
CA ASN A 167 9.62 -14.37 -13.18
C ASN A 167 8.92 -13.16 -12.59
N LEU A 168 8.88 -13.03 -11.24
CA LEU A 168 8.34 -11.84 -10.58
C LEU A 168 9.10 -10.58 -11.00
N TYR A 169 10.44 -10.64 -11.01
CA TYR A 169 11.26 -9.52 -11.48
C TYR A 169 10.86 -9.13 -12.91
N LYS A 170 10.76 -10.09 -13.83
CA LYS A 170 10.34 -9.80 -15.22
C LYS A 170 8.94 -9.17 -15.27
N VAL A 171 7.99 -9.61 -14.45
CA VAL A 171 6.64 -9.01 -14.36
C VAL A 171 6.69 -7.56 -13.90
N MET A 172 7.55 -7.22 -12.93
CA MET A 172 7.66 -5.85 -12.42
C MET A 172 8.16 -4.84 -13.45
N PHE A 173 8.81 -5.32 -14.52
CA PHE A 173 9.43 -4.50 -15.58
C PHE A 173 8.56 -4.39 -16.85
N ARG A 174 7.36 -4.97 -16.83
CA ARG A 174 6.46 -4.95 -17.98
C ARG A 174 5.74 -3.62 -18.15
N GLN A 175 6.38 -2.71 -18.87
CA GLN A 175 5.95 -1.31 -18.97
C GLN A 175 4.53 -1.16 -19.53
N ILE A 176 4.17 -1.91 -20.57
CA ILE A 176 2.85 -1.83 -21.21
C ILE A 176 1.77 -2.21 -20.19
N GLU A 177 1.91 -3.37 -19.54
CA GLU A 177 0.95 -3.80 -18.52
C GLU A 177 0.84 -2.79 -17.38
N TRP A 178 1.94 -2.33 -16.81
CA TRP A 178 1.89 -1.43 -15.67
C TRP A 178 1.38 -0.03 -16.00
N ARG A 179 1.88 0.59 -17.07
CA ARG A 179 1.60 1.99 -17.36
C ARG A 179 0.36 2.19 -18.22
N GLU A 180 0.15 1.33 -19.21
CA GLU A 180 -0.90 1.52 -20.21
C GLU A 180 -2.16 0.74 -19.84
N ILE A 181 -2.02 -0.50 -19.35
CA ILE A 181 -3.18 -1.32 -18.97
C ILE A 181 -3.65 -0.98 -17.56
N TYR A 182 -2.76 -1.04 -16.57
CA TYR A 182 -3.11 -0.84 -15.16
C TYR A 182 -3.10 0.63 -14.72
N GLY A 183 -2.65 1.55 -15.59
CA GLY A 183 -2.65 2.99 -15.32
C GLY A 183 -1.74 3.42 -14.17
N VAL A 184 -0.66 2.68 -13.89
CA VAL A 184 0.29 3.05 -12.85
C VAL A 184 1.11 4.25 -13.30
N ASP A 185 1.14 5.28 -12.45
CA ASP A 185 1.90 6.50 -12.65
C ASP A 185 3.38 6.22 -12.95
N ALA A 186 3.97 7.01 -13.86
CA ALA A 186 5.34 6.82 -14.32
C ALA A 186 6.37 6.94 -13.19
N ASN A 187 6.16 7.82 -12.20
CA ASN A 187 7.07 7.95 -11.07
C ASN A 187 6.96 6.73 -10.15
N ARG A 188 5.74 6.19 -9.93
CA ARG A 188 5.55 4.94 -9.17
C ARG A 188 6.23 3.77 -9.87
N PHE A 189 6.04 3.63 -11.17
CA PHE A 189 6.69 2.60 -11.97
C PHE A 189 8.20 2.71 -11.87
N LYS A 190 8.78 3.90 -12.08
CA LYS A 190 10.23 4.13 -12.01
C LYS A 190 10.81 3.83 -10.62
N ARG A 191 10.16 4.23 -9.53
CA ARG A 191 10.64 3.94 -8.16
C ARG A 191 10.70 2.43 -7.88
N ARG A 192 9.80 1.64 -8.46
CA ARG A 192 9.84 0.17 -8.36
C ARG A 192 11.12 -0.44 -8.98
N TYR A 193 11.72 0.22 -9.97
CA TYR A 193 13.02 -0.21 -10.54
C TYR A 193 14.18 -0.04 -9.54
N GLU A 194 14.05 0.89 -8.60
CA GLU A 194 15.09 1.22 -7.63
C GLU A 194 14.99 0.30 -6.40
N GLU A 195 13.78 -0.08 -6.01
CA GLU A 195 13.49 -0.90 -4.82
C GLU A 195 13.72 -2.41 -5.02
N ILE A 196 13.75 -2.92 -6.26
CA ILE A 196 13.89 -4.36 -6.59
C ILE A 196 15.33 -4.78 -6.94
N LYS A 197 16.28 -3.84 -7.00
CA LYS A 197 17.69 -4.12 -7.30
C LYS A 197 18.47 -4.73 -6.15
#